data_AF-A0A382JDA4-F1
#
_entry.id   AF-A0A382JDA4-F1
#
_cell.length_a   1.000
_cell.length_b   1.000
_cell.length_c   1.000
_cell.angle_alpha   90.00
_cell.angle_beta   90.00
_cell.angle_gamma   90.00
#
_symmetry.space_group_name_H-M   'P 1'
#
loop_
_entity.id
_entity.type
_entity.pdbx_description
1 polymer ?
#
loop_
_entity_poly.entity_id
_entity_poly.type
_entity_poly.pdbx_seq_one_letter_code
_entity_poly.pdbx_strand_id
1 'polypeptide(L)'
;QINIMKTKPLTFLLALTFLFLVGSSFVVFADDSHDELIKEIRFLFSKWQPILKNLQKGGVKKSKTLNLEEERILFIESHFGYFINWKVDYQSGDHFLSGDHYYNKKGELYFVFFRFQSFHGLKPKYFALDGTIIPSAEADPTISLQIPVTVERRLYFDQTGKIIRELESVYHMNTKEKTHRGYIFSDEHKKNMSYSYHLNELEFYKLLEDSP
;
A
#
# COMPACT_ATOMS: atom_id res chain seq x y z
N GLN A 1 13.74 77.89 5.28
CA GLN A 1 13.84 76.69 6.15
C GLN A 1 12.43 76.44 6.68
N ILE A 2 11.80 75.25 6.69
CA ILE A 2 12.18 73.84 6.52
C ILE A 2 10.90 73.03 6.17
N ASN A 3 11.10 71.91 5.46
CA ASN A 3 10.29 70.69 5.33
C ASN A 3 8.81 70.73 4.92
N ILE A 4 8.59 70.48 3.63
CA ILE A 4 7.44 69.71 3.15
C ILE A 4 7.75 68.22 3.42
N MET A 5 7.14 67.65 4.46
CA MET A 5 7.24 66.22 4.79
C MET A 5 6.72 65.34 3.64
N LYS A 6 7.64 64.62 2.98
CA LYS A 6 7.37 63.51 2.06
C LYS A 6 7.06 62.23 2.86
N THR A 7 5.81 61.99 3.23
CA THR A 7 5.43 60.74 3.95
C THR A 7 4.57 59.77 3.13
N LYS A 8 4.06 60.17 1.96
CA LYS A 8 3.13 59.33 1.16
C LYS A 8 3.72 58.06 0.50
N PRO A 9 4.98 58.02 0.01
CA PRO A 9 5.45 56.83 -0.71
C PRO A 9 5.84 55.68 0.23
N LEU A 10 6.27 55.98 1.46
CA LEU A 10 6.69 54.96 2.43
C LEU A 10 5.51 54.14 2.94
N THR A 11 4.36 54.78 3.19
CA THR A 11 3.13 54.10 3.62
C THR A 11 2.58 53.19 2.52
N PHE A 12 2.72 53.61 1.25
CA PHE A 12 2.31 52.80 0.10
C PHE A 12 3.21 51.57 -0.08
N LEU A 13 4.52 51.74 0.09
CA LEU A 13 5.47 50.62 0.01
C LEU A 13 5.26 49.62 1.16
N LEU A 14 4.97 50.11 2.37
CA LEU A 14 4.69 49.25 3.54
C LEU A 14 3.41 48.43 3.36
N ALA A 15 2.36 49.05 2.80
CA ALA A 15 1.10 48.36 2.50
C ALA A 15 1.28 47.30 1.41
N LEU A 16 2.11 47.56 0.39
CA LEU A 16 2.41 46.60 -0.67
C LEU A 16 3.22 45.41 -0.15
N THR A 17 4.18 45.64 0.76
CA THR A 17 4.91 44.54 1.43
C THR A 17 4.00 43.72 2.35
N PHE A 18 3.03 44.33 3.02
CA PHE A 18 2.04 43.59 3.83
C PHE A 18 1.12 42.72 2.96
N LEU A 19 0.74 43.21 1.77
CA LEU A 19 -0.07 42.42 0.84
C LEU A 19 0.69 41.21 0.28
N PHE A 20 2.00 41.33 0.08
CA PHE A 20 2.86 40.19 -0.34
C PHE A 20 3.21 39.24 0.81
N LEU A 21 3.37 39.73 2.05
CA LEU A 21 3.68 38.90 3.22
C LEU A 21 2.48 38.12 3.76
N VAL A 22 1.25 38.63 3.58
CA VAL A 22 0.01 37.95 3.99
C VAL A 22 -0.67 37.25 2.80
N GLY A 23 -0.43 37.70 1.56
CA GLY A 23 -0.97 37.09 0.34
C GLY A 23 -0.29 35.77 -0.07
N SER A 24 0.88 35.46 0.50
CA SER A 24 1.54 34.16 0.33
C SER A 24 1.10 33.12 1.37
N SER A 25 0.10 33.41 2.20
CA SER A 25 -0.64 32.36 2.90
C SER A 25 -1.42 31.58 1.85
N PHE A 26 -0.74 30.60 1.25
CA PHE A 26 -1.39 29.54 0.50
C PHE A 26 -2.53 29.02 1.36
N VAL A 27 -3.76 29.35 0.95
CA VAL A 27 -4.91 28.56 1.36
C VAL A 27 -4.64 27.19 0.78
N VAL A 28 -4.06 26.30 1.58
CA VAL A 28 -4.01 24.88 1.29
C VAL A 28 -5.47 24.45 1.41
N PHE A 29 -6.19 24.49 0.29
CA PHE A 29 -7.46 23.78 0.19
C PHE A 29 -7.11 22.31 0.43
N ALA A 30 -7.50 21.81 1.60
CA ALA A 30 -7.54 20.37 1.80
C ALA A 30 -8.45 19.83 0.69
N ASP A 31 -7.89 18.97 -0.15
CA ASP A 31 -8.62 18.36 -1.26
C ASP A 31 -9.54 17.27 -0.68
N ASP A 32 -10.68 17.72 -0.14
CA ASP A 32 -11.70 16.87 0.51
C ASP A 32 -12.26 15.80 -0.45
N SER A 33 -12.05 15.96 -1.77
CA SER A 33 -12.52 15.02 -2.79
C SER A 33 -11.88 13.64 -2.63
N HIS A 34 -10.59 13.58 -2.27
CA HIS A 34 -9.90 12.31 -2.02
C HIS A 34 -10.41 11.65 -0.74
N ASP A 35 -10.80 12.41 0.28
CA ASP A 35 -11.30 11.83 1.52
C ASP A 35 -12.67 11.17 1.34
N GLU A 36 -13.57 11.76 0.56
CA GLU A 36 -14.85 11.12 0.20
C GLU A 36 -14.63 9.86 -0.65
N LEU A 37 -13.75 9.92 -1.65
CA LEU A 37 -13.41 8.75 -2.46
C LEU A 37 -12.80 7.63 -1.61
N ILE A 38 -11.93 7.94 -0.65
CA ILE A 38 -11.34 6.94 0.25
C ILE A 38 -12.41 6.33 1.18
N LYS A 39 -13.40 7.11 1.62
CA LYS A 39 -14.55 6.57 2.38
C LYS A 39 -15.36 5.60 1.53
N GLU A 40 -15.61 5.94 0.26
CA GLU A 40 -16.30 5.06 -0.69
C GLU A 40 -15.53 3.75 -0.91
N ILE A 41 -14.22 3.84 -1.17
CA ILE A 41 -13.35 2.66 -1.34
C ILE A 41 -13.40 1.77 -0.09
N ARG A 42 -13.33 2.35 1.11
CA ARG A 42 -13.42 1.60 2.38
C ARG A 42 -14.79 0.94 2.53
N PHE A 43 -15.86 1.61 2.13
CA PHE A 43 -17.20 1.04 2.12
C PHE A 43 -17.29 -0.16 1.16
N LEU A 44 -16.82 -0.03 -0.08
CA LEU A 44 -16.77 -1.13 -1.05
C LEU A 44 -15.92 -2.30 -0.54
N PHE A 45 -14.73 -2.02 -0.01
CA PHE A 45 -13.87 -3.04 0.61
C PHE A 45 -14.61 -3.81 1.72
N SER A 46 -15.39 -3.12 2.55
CA SER A 46 -16.20 -3.77 3.60
C SER A 46 -17.27 -4.72 3.04
N LYS A 47 -17.82 -4.41 1.85
CA LYS A 47 -18.80 -5.28 1.15
C LYS A 47 -18.17 -6.55 0.58
N TRP A 48 -16.88 -6.52 0.26
CA TRP A 48 -16.16 -7.71 -0.17
C TRP A 48 -15.89 -8.70 0.96
N GLN A 49 -15.68 -8.23 2.20
CA GLN A 49 -15.25 -9.10 3.31
C GLN A 49 -16.17 -10.31 3.56
N PRO A 50 -17.51 -10.18 3.55
CA PRO A 50 -18.41 -11.33 3.68
C PRO A 50 -18.29 -12.34 2.52
N ILE A 51 -18.08 -11.87 1.29
CA ILE A 51 -17.92 -12.71 0.09
C ILE A 51 -16.64 -13.56 0.25
N LEU A 52 -15.53 -12.91 0.59
CA LEU A 52 -14.23 -13.57 0.75
C LEU A 52 -14.24 -14.56 1.93
N LYS A 53 -14.91 -14.21 3.04
CA LYS A 53 -15.08 -15.12 4.18
C LYS A 53 -15.90 -16.36 3.82
N ASN A 54 -16.91 -16.23 2.96
CA ASN A 54 -17.70 -17.36 2.49
C ASN A 54 -16.92 -18.24 1.50
N LEU A 55 -16.05 -17.65 0.66
CA LEU A 55 -15.16 -18.41 -0.22
C LEU A 55 -14.23 -19.32 0.59
N GLN A 56 -13.61 -18.80 1.66
CA GLN A 56 -12.74 -19.60 2.54
C GLN A 56 -13.43 -20.82 3.16
N LYS A 57 -14.76 -20.77 3.29
CA LYS A 57 -15.59 -21.87 3.78
C LYS A 57 -16.08 -22.82 2.67
N GLY A 58 -15.59 -22.65 1.44
CA GLY A 58 -16.01 -23.42 0.27
C GLY A 58 -17.37 -23.01 -0.33
N GLY A 59 -17.91 -21.84 0.06
CA GLY A 59 -19.29 -21.45 -0.25
C GLY A 59 -19.51 -20.63 -1.53
N VAL A 60 -18.47 -20.31 -2.30
CA VAL A 60 -18.59 -19.47 -3.51
C VAL A 60 -18.48 -20.32 -4.76
N LYS A 61 -19.53 -20.31 -5.58
CA LYS A 61 -19.63 -21.10 -6.83
C LYS A 61 -19.00 -20.43 -8.07
N LYS A 62 -18.70 -19.13 -8.00
CA LYS A 62 -18.19 -18.32 -9.13
C LYS A 62 -16.80 -17.76 -8.84
N SER A 63 -15.82 -18.64 -8.70
CA SER A 63 -14.41 -18.28 -8.62
C SER A 63 -13.60 -19.11 -9.60
N LYS A 64 -12.65 -18.49 -10.29
CA LYS A 64 -11.62 -19.20 -11.07
C LYS A 64 -10.34 -19.23 -10.24
N THR A 65 -9.62 -20.34 -10.26
CA THR A 65 -8.29 -20.45 -9.65
C THR A 65 -7.30 -20.89 -10.71
N LEU A 66 -6.21 -20.16 -10.85
CA LEU A 66 -5.05 -20.51 -11.66
C LEU A 66 -3.91 -20.86 -10.71
N ASN A 67 -3.32 -22.04 -10.86
CA ASN A 67 -2.13 -22.43 -10.12
C ASN A 67 -0.96 -22.43 -11.11
N LEU A 68 0.00 -21.55 -10.87
CA LEU A 68 1.31 -21.52 -11.51
C LEU A 68 2.32 -22.17 -10.56
N GLU A 69 3.57 -22.36 -11.00
CA GLU A 69 4.59 -23.09 -10.21
C GLU A 69 4.79 -22.51 -8.80
N GLU A 70 4.84 -21.18 -8.67
CA GLU A 70 5.08 -20.48 -7.40
C GLU A 70 3.94 -19.54 -7.00
N GLU A 71 2.94 -19.39 -7.88
CA GLU A 71 1.87 -18.41 -7.72
C GLU A 71 0.51 -19.09 -7.75
N ARG A 72 -0.34 -18.69 -6.81
CA ARG A 72 -1.76 -19.01 -6.86
C ARG A 72 -2.55 -17.74 -7.08
N ILE A 73 -3.37 -17.74 -8.12
CA ILE A 73 -4.26 -16.64 -8.47
C ILE A 73 -5.70 -17.09 -8.32
N LEU A 74 -6.47 -16.33 -7.56
CA LEU A 74 -7.90 -16.49 -7.36
C LEU A 74 -8.59 -15.28 -7.98
N PHE A 75 -9.55 -15.54 -8.86
CA PHE A 75 -10.36 -14.52 -9.51
C PHE A 75 -11.83 -14.69 -9.11
N ILE A 76 -12.47 -13.58 -8.73
CA ILE A 76 -13.89 -13.53 -8.37
C ILE A 76 -14.54 -12.36 -9.09
N GLU A 77 -15.64 -12.64 -9.77
CA GLU A 77 -16.54 -11.63 -10.31
C GLU A 77 -17.75 -11.46 -9.39
N SER A 78 -18.15 -10.22 -9.14
CA SER A 78 -19.35 -9.89 -8.38
C SER A 78 -20.07 -8.68 -8.95
N HIS A 79 -21.26 -8.39 -8.41
CA HIS A 79 -21.99 -7.17 -8.77
C HIS A 79 -21.31 -5.87 -8.26
N PHE A 80 -20.22 -5.95 -7.50
CA PHE A 80 -19.38 -4.81 -7.12
C PHE A 80 -18.19 -4.58 -8.06
N GLY A 81 -17.91 -5.52 -8.97
CA GLY A 81 -16.72 -5.53 -9.82
C GLY A 81 -15.93 -6.82 -9.61
N TYR A 82 -14.61 -6.73 -9.72
CA TYR A 82 -13.71 -7.88 -9.75
C TYR A 82 -12.76 -7.87 -8.55
N PHE A 83 -12.48 -9.05 -8.04
CA PHE A 83 -11.49 -9.28 -7.01
C PHE A 83 -10.47 -10.29 -7.52
N ILE A 84 -9.20 -9.98 -7.29
CA ILE A 84 -8.09 -10.87 -7.57
C ILE A 84 -7.28 -11.00 -6.28
N ASN A 85 -7.08 -12.22 -5.84
CA ASN A 85 -6.03 -12.52 -4.87
C ASN A 85 -4.91 -13.24 -5.62
N TRP A 86 -3.68 -12.75 -5.47
CA TRP A 86 -2.50 -13.50 -5.84
C TRP A 86 -1.68 -13.77 -4.58
N LYS A 87 -1.03 -14.93 -4.55
CA LYS A 87 -0.15 -15.33 -3.46
C LYS A 87 1.08 -16.01 -4.05
N VAL A 88 2.25 -15.52 -3.62
CA VAL A 88 3.55 -16.14 -3.87
C VAL A 88 4.01 -16.78 -2.57
N ASP A 89 4.22 -18.09 -2.62
CA ASP A 89 4.91 -18.84 -1.56
C ASP A 89 6.37 -19.02 -2.00
N TYR A 90 7.29 -18.31 -1.36
CA TYR A 90 8.71 -18.40 -1.73
C TYR A 90 9.27 -19.77 -1.34
N GLN A 91 10.09 -20.37 -2.22
CA GLN A 91 10.67 -21.71 -2.04
C GLN A 91 11.41 -21.89 -0.71
N SER A 92 11.97 -20.80 -0.16
CA SER A 92 12.63 -20.82 1.15
C SER A 92 11.69 -21.21 2.31
N GLY A 93 10.37 -21.06 2.16
CA GLY A 93 9.37 -21.26 3.21
C GLY A 93 9.40 -20.18 4.31
N ASP A 94 10.34 -19.22 4.21
CA ASP A 94 10.64 -18.25 5.25
C ASP A 94 9.81 -16.97 5.12
N HIS A 95 8.98 -16.84 4.09
CA HIS A 95 8.03 -15.73 3.92
C HIS A 95 7.00 -16.04 2.84
N PHE A 96 5.84 -15.39 2.91
CA PHE A 96 4.91 -15.30 1.77
C PHE A 96 4.53 -13.85 1.50
N LEU A 97 4.17 -13.59 0.24
CA LEU A 97 3.62 -12.33 -0.21
C LEU A 97 2.26 -12.58 -0.84
N SER A 98 1.30 -11.72 -0.55
CA SER A 98 -0.03 -11.77 -1.16
C SER A 98 -0.54 -10.38 -1.46
N GLY A 99 -1.31 -10.26 -2.54
CA GLY A 99 -2.00 -9.04 -2.91
C GLY A 99 -3.47 -9.31 -3.24
N ASP A 100 -4.33 -8.49 -2.64
CA ASP A 100 -5.76 -8.41 -2.89
C ASP A 100 -6.04 -7.17 -3.74
N HIS A 101 -6.39 -7.36 -5.00
CA HIS A 101 -6.66 -6.29 -5.96
C HIS A 101 -8.16 -6.18 -6.21
N TYR A 102 -8.66 -4.95 -6.18
CA TYR A 102 -10.09 -4.66 -6.31
C TYR A 102 -10.32 -3.73 -7.49
N TYR A 103 -11.07 -4.21 -8.47
CA TYR A 103 -11.42 -3.50 -9.68
C TYR A 103 -12.92 -3.21 -9.71
N ASN A 104 -13.29 -2.06 -10.26
CA ASN A 104 -14.70 -1.73 -10.47
C ASN A 104 -15.27 -2.53 -11.66
N LYS A 105 -16.54 -2.32 -12.00
CA LYS A 105 -17.20 -3.02 -13.12
C LYS A 105 -16.61 -2.74 -14.50
N LYS A 106 -15.84 -1.66 -14.64
CA LYS A 106 -15.13 -1.33 -15.88
C LYS A 106 -13.75 -1.98 -15.96
N GLY A 107 -13.34 -2.72 -14.91
CA GLY A 107 -12.00 -3.28 -14.81
C GLY A 107 -10.94 -2.24 -14.45
N GLU A 108 -11.31 -1.14 -13.79
CA GLU A 108 -10.38 -0.12 -13.30
C GLU A 108 -10.06 -0.35 -11.82
N LEU A 109 -8.76 -0.37 -11.48
CA LEU A 109 -8.26 -0.62 -10.13
C LEU A 109 -8.57 0.55 -9.21
N TYR A 110 -9.24 0.29 -8.07
CA TYR A 110 -9.51 1.34 -7.08
C TYR A 110 -8.83 1.07 -5.73
N PHE A 111 -8.44 -0.17 -5.47
CA PHE A 111 -7.82 -0.52 -4.19
C PHE A 111 -6.92 -1.74 -4.31
N VAL A 112 -5.78 -1.66 -3.62
CA VAL A 112 -4.93 -2.83 -3.39
C VAL A 112 -4.62 -2.97 -1.90
N PHE A 113 -4.76 -4.18 -1.40
CA PHE A 113 -4.27 -4.57 -0.08
C PHE A 113 -3.20 -5.64 -0.22
N PHE A 114 -2.00 -5.32 0.25
CA PHE A 114 -0.88 -6.25 0.25
C PHE A 114 -0.59 -6.72 1.67
N ARG A 115 -0.21 -7.98 1.77
CA ARG A 115 0.31 -8.56 2.99
C ARG A 115 1.56 -9.36 2.70
N PHE A 116 2.64 -8.96 3.34
CA PHE A 116 3.87 -9.72 3.46
C PHE A 116 3.97 -10.27 4.88
N GLN A 117 4.42 -11.50 5.01
CA GLN A 117 4.67 -12.12 6.30
C GLN A 117 5.96 -12.93 6.23
N SER A 118 6.91 -12.58 7.10
CA SER A 118 8.16 -13.33 7.26
C SER A 118 7.99 -14.39 8.35
N PHE A 119 8.34 -15.64 8.05
CA PHE A 119 8.27 -16.81 8.92
C PHE A 119 9.60 -17.22 9.54
N HIS A 120 10.62 -16.35 9.60
CA HIS A 120 11.88 -16.71 10.26
C HIS A 120 11.55 -17.39 11.60
N GLY A 121 12.01 -18.64 11.74
CA GLY A 121 11.70 -19.47 12.90
C GLY A 121 11.88 -18.66 14.17
N LEU A 122 11.13 -18.98 15.23
CA LEU A 122 10.93 -18.22 16.49
C LEU A 122 12.19 -17.60 17.15
N LYS A 123 13.39 -17.83 16.64
CA LYS A 123 14.67 -17.24 17.04
C LYS A 123 15.08 -16.13 16.06
N PRO A 124 15.23 -14.88 16.53
CA PRO A 124 15.77 -13.81 15.69
C PRO A 124 17.15 -14.18 15.13
N LYS A 125 17.39 -13.81 13.87
CA LYS A 125 18.71 -13.87 13.24
C LYS A 125 19.33 -12.47 13.26
N TYR A 126 20.59 -12.42 13.65
CA TYR A 126 21.36 -11.19 13.71
C TYR A 126 22.27 -11.13 12.48
N PHE A 127 22.41 -9.96 11.87
CA PHE A 127 23.21 -9.79 10.66
C PHE A 127 24.19 -8.63 10.79
N ALA A 128 25.46 -8.88 10.45
CA ALA A 128 26.44 -7.82 10.20
C ALA A 128 25.97 -6.92 9.04
N LEU A 129 26.56 -5.72 8.92
CA LEU A 129 26.28 -4.79 7.81
C LEU A 129 26.59 -5.39 6.42
N ASP A 130 27.45 -6.40 6.36
CA ASP A 130 27.81 -7.14 5.14
C ASP A 130 26.88 -8.33 4.84
N GLY A 131 25.85 -8.58 5.67
CA GLY A 131 24.89 -9.67 5.50
C GLY A 131 25.29 -11.00 6.16
N THR A 132 26.41 -11.07 6.88
CA THR A 132 26.82 -12.30 7.60
C THR A 132 25.95 -12.56 8.82
N ILE A 133 25.51 -13.82 9.03
CA ILE A 133 24.71 -14.21 10.21
C ILE A 133 25.59 -14.25 11.46
N ILE A 134 25.14 -13.58 12.52
CA ILE A 134 25.81 -13.50 13.82
C ILE A 134 25.04 -14.34 14.86
N PRO A 135 25.72 -15.17 15.67
CA PRO A 135 25.10 -15.86 16.80
C PRO A 135 24.49 -14.88 17.83
N SER A 136 23.32 -15.20 18.38
CA SER A 136 22.59 -14.31 19.31
C SER A 136 23.37 -13.92 20.57
N ALA A 137 24.35 -14.73 21.01
CA ALA A 137 25.16 -14.46 22.18
C ALA A 137 26.27 -13.41 21.93
N GLU A 138 26.57 -13.13 20.66
CA GLU A 138 27.63 -12.22 20.22
C GLU A 138 27.07 -10.93 19.61
N ALA A 139 25.73 -10.76 19.67
CA ALA A 139 25.05 -9.64 19.07
C ALA A 139 25.14 -8.36 19.94
N ASP A 140 25.99 -7.44 19.50
CA ASP A 140 26.00 -6.02 19.87
C ASP A 140 24.66 -5.33 19.51
N PRO A 141 24.15 -4.39 20.32
CA PRO A 141 22.97 -3.56 20.01
C PRO A 141 23.03 -2.74 18.70
N THR A 142 24.19 -2.63 18.04
CA THR A 142 24.38 -2.01 16.73
C THR A 142 24.11 -2.93 15.53
N ILE A 143 23.86 -4.22 15.77
CA ILE A 143 23.63 -5.23 14.74
C ILE A 143 22.17 -5.26 14.28
N SER A 144 21.95 -5.46 12.96
CA SER A 144 20.62 -5.53 12.38
C SER A 144 19.89 -6.80 12.83
N LEU A 145 18.86 -6.62 13.66
CA LEU A 145 17.98 -7.67 14.15
C LEU A 145 16.83 -7.91 13.15
N GLN A 146 16.80 -9.08 12.50
CA GLN A 146 15.61 -9.49 11.77
C GLN A 146 14.64 -10.18 12.74
N ILE A 147 13.55 -9.48 13.05
CA ILE A 147 12.42 -9.98 13.82
C ILE A 147 11.35 -10.38 12.80
N PRO A 148 10.68 -11.53 12.96
CA PRO A 148 9.52 -11.85 12.15
C PRO A 148 8.46 -10.75 12.22
N VAL A 149 8.07 -10.22 11.06
CA VAL A 149 7.05 -9.18 10.93
C VAL A 149 5.93 -9.58 9.99
N THR A 150 4.79 -8.91 10.18
CA THR A 150 3.75 -8.79 9.17
C THR A 150 3.75 -7.35 8.67
N VAL A 151 3.89 -7.16 7.36
CA VAL A 151 3.77 -5.86 6.70
C VAL A 151 2.46 -5.85 5.94
N GLU A 152 1.61 -4.86 6.21
CA GLU A 152 0.39 -4.61 5.47
C GLU A 152 0.49 -3.27 4.75
N ARG A 153 0.22 -3.25 3.44
CA ARG A 153 0.15 -2.03 2.64
C ARG A 153 -1.23 -1.88 2.00
N ARG A 154 -1.73 -0.64 1.96
CA ARG A 154 -3.01 -0.26 1.37
C ARG A 154 -2.77 0.86 0.38
N LEU A 155 -3.08 0.63 -0.89
CA LEU A 155 -2.98 1.62 -1.95
C LEU A 155 -4.39 1.97 -2.43
N TYR A 156 -4.70 3.26 -2.45
CA TYR A 156 -5.96 3.82 -2.91
C TYR A 156 -5.72 4.56 -4.22
N PHE A 157 -6.58 4.34 -5.21
CA PHE A 157 -6.46 4.91 -6.54
C PHE A 157 -7.65 5.80 -6.87
N ASP A 158 -7.42 6.85 -7.65
CA ASP A 158 -8.49 7.61 -8.29
C ASP A 158 -8.93 6.99 -9.61
N GLN A 159 -9.91 7.64 -10.25
CA GLN A 159 -10.47 7.24 -11.54
C GLN A 159 -9.50 7.39 -12.72
N THR A 160 -8.31 7.96 -12.50
CA THR A 160 -7.23 8.06 -13.50
C THR A 160 -6.16 6.99 -13.29
N GLY A 161 -6.26 6.20 -12.22
CA GLY A 161 -5.25 5.23 -11.80
C GLY A 161 -4.09 5.81 -11.02
N LYS A 162 -4.18 7.07 -10.58
CA LYS A 162 -3.17 7.69 -9.74
C LYS A 162 -3.39 7.27 -8.27
N ILE A 163 -2.30 6.97 -7.57
CA ILE A 163 -2.35 6.74 -6.12
C ILE A 163 -2.72 8.05 -5.41
N ILE A 164 -3.80 8.02 -4.64
CA ILE A 164 -4.27 9.14 -3.82
C ILE A 164 -3.99 8.96 -2.33
N ARG A 165 -3.75 7.72 -1.89
CA ARG A 165 -3.30 7.43 -0.53
C ARG A 165 -2.55 6.11 -0.50
N GLU A 166 -1.50 6.10 0.30
CA GLU A 166 -0.74 4.92 0.65
C GLU A 166 -0.66 4.82 2.17
N LEU A 167 -0.94 3.64 2.71
CA LEU A 167 -0.78 3.34 4.12
C LEU A 167 0.05 2.08 4.27
N GLU A 168 1.02 2.12 5.16
CA GLU A 168 1.81 0.96 5.56
C GLU A 168 1.65 0.73 7.07
N SER A 169 1.64 -0.53 7.48
CA SER A 169 1.67 -0.91 8.89
C SER A 169 2.51 -2.16 9.07
N VAL A 170 3.40 -2.09 10.05
CA VAL A 170 4.32 -3.19 10.38
C VAL A 170 4.00 -3.67 11.79
N TYR A 171 3.85 -4.99 11.93
CA TYR A 171 3.47 -5.65 13.18
C TYR A 171 4.47 -6.74 13.53
N HIS A 172 4.63 -7.05 14.81
CA HIS A 172 5.22 -8.33 15.20
C HIS A 172 4.39 -9.47 14.62
N MET A 173 5.05 -10.45 13.98
CA MET A 173 4.36 -11.55 13.30
C MET A 173 3.33 -12.24 14.21
N ASN A 174 2.16 -12.58 13.66
CA ASN A 174 1.05 -13.24 14.35
C ASN A 174 0.48 -12.44 15.54
N THR A 175 0.85 -11.17 15.66
CA THR A 175 0.28 -10.24 16.65
C THR A 175 -0.37 -9.06 15.92
N LYS A 176 -0.99 -8.17 16.69
CA LYS A 176 -1.41 -6.84 16.22
C LYS A 176 -0.57 -5.72 16.83
N GLU A 177 0.53 -6.08 17.50
CA GLU A 177 1.42 -5.12 18.13
C GLU A 177 2.28 -4.47 17.05
N LYS A 178 2.16 -3.14 16.91
CA LYS A 178 2.92 -2.37 15.93
C LYS A 178 4.40 -2.37 16.31
N THR A 179 5.27 -2.54 15.32
CA THR A 179 6.72 -2.42 15.49
C THR A 179 7.30 -1.49 14.43
N HIS A 180 8.37 -0.80 14.80
CA HIS A 180 9.21 -0.03 13.89
C HIS A 180 10.56 -0.75 13.63
N ARG A 181 10.80 -1.89 14.30
CA ARG A 181 11.99 -2.73 14.18
C ARG A 181 11.60 -4.05 13.52
N GLY A 182 12.44 -4.57 12.63
CA GLY A 182 12.44 -6.02 12.40
C GLY A 182 12.67 -6.52 10.98
N TYR A 183 12.57 -5.73 9.92
CA TYR A 183 12.82 -6.27 8.59
C TYR A 183 13.11 -5.17 7.58
N ILE A 184 14.14 -5.36 6.77
CA ILE A 184 14.37 -4.55 5.58
C ILE A 184 13.42 -5.09 4.52
N PHE A 185 12.24 -4.48 4.42
CA PHE A 185 11.37 -4.69 3.27
C PHE A 185 12.06 -4.09 2.05
N SER A 186 12.90 -4.91 1.39
CA SER A 186 13.73 -4.48 0.28
C SER A 186 12.89 -3.90 -0.86
N ASP A 187 13.48 -3.03 -1.65
CA ASP A 187 12.81 -2.51 -2.84
C ASP A 187 12.49 -3.60 -3.86
N GLU A 188 13.16 -4.75 -3.78
CA GLU A 188 12.84 -5.95 -4.56
C GLU A 188 11.48 -6.54 -4.16
N HIS A 189 11.18 -6.65 -2.86
CA HIS A 189 9.84 -7.05 -2.41
C HIS A 189 8.77 -6.06 -2.86
N LYS A 190 9.10 -4.76 -2.89
CA LYS A 190 8.18 -3.73 -3.43
C LYS A 190 7.96 -3.87 -4.93
N LYS A 191 9.00 -4.25 -5.70
CA LYS A 191 8.87 -4.51 -7.14
C LYS A 191 7.96 -5.71 -7.44
N ASN A 192 7.98 -6.73 -6.58
CA ASN A 192 7.10 -7.90 -6.72
C ASN A 192 5.63 -7.60 -6.38
N MET A 193 5.33 -6.42 -5.82
CA MET A 193 3.96 -5.95 -5.58
C MET A 193 3.37 -5.31 -6.85
N SER A 194 3.41 -6.04 -7.97
CA SER A 194 2.92 -5.53 -9.25
C SER A 194 1.40 -5.44 -9.27
N TYR A 195 0.88 -4.37 -9.88
CA TYR A 195 -0.53 -4.18 -10.18
C TYR A 195 -0.63 -3.41 -11.50
N SER A 196 -1.75 -3.61 -12.21
CA SER A 196 -2.08 -2.83 -13.40
C SER A 196 -3.38 -2.08 -13.15
N TYR A 197 -3.51 -0.87 -13.69
CA TYR A 197 -4.73 -0.09 -13.49
C TYR A 197 -5.91 -0.75 -14.21
N HIS A 198 -5.69 -1.25 -15.43
CA HIS A 198 -6.71 -1.98 -16.16
C HIS A 198 -6.55 -3.48 -15.98
N LEU A 199 -7.66 -4.14 -15.66
CA LEU A 199 -7.74 -5.58 -15.42
C LEU A 199 -7.21 -6.41 -16.60
N ASN A 200 -7.49 -5.98 -17.83
CA ASN A 200 -7.11 -6.66 -19.06
C ASN A 200 -5.62 -6.52 -19.44
N GLU A 201 -4.89 -5.66 -18.74
CA GLU A 201 -3.43 -5.52 -18.89
C GLU A 201 -2.67 -6.58 -18.10
N LEU A 202 -3.32 -7.28 -17.17
CA LEU A 202 -2.71 -8.37 -16.42
C LEU A 202 -2.53 -9.59 -17.33
N GLU A 203 -1.31 -10.11 -17.42
CA GLU A 203 -1.00 -11.24 -18.29
C GLU A 203 -1.85 -12.48 -17.99
N PHE A 204 -2.06 -12.77 -16.70
CA PHE A 204 -2.92 -13.90 -16.30
C PHE A 204 -4.40 -13.70 -16.65
N TYR A 205 -4.86 -12.47 -16.82
CA TYR A 205 -6.26 -12.22 -17.18
C TYR A 205 -6.55 -12.73 -18.59
N LYS A 206 -5.58 -12.58 -19.51
CA LYS A 206 -5.63 -13.19 -20.84
C LYS A 206 -5.74 -14.72 -20.76
N LEU A 207 -4.92 -15.33 -19.91
CA LEU A 207 -4.97 -16.79 -19.65
C LEU A 207 -6.33 -17.25 -19.10
N LEU A 208 -7.00 -16.43 -18.29
CA LEU A 208 -8.33 -16.74 -17.74
C LEU A 208 -9.48 -16.58 -18.75
N GLU A 209 -9.33 -15.70 -19.74
CA GLU A 209 -10.27 -15.53 -20.86
C GLU A 209 -10.11 -16.64 -21.90
N ASP A 210 -8.88 -17.09 -22.14
CA ASP A 210 -8.58 -18.16 -23.10
C ASP A 210 -8.89 -19.57 -22.55
N SER A 211 -9.11 -19.70 -21.24
CA SER A 211 -9.50 -20.96 -20.61
C SER A 211 -11.01 -21.24 -20.81
N PRO A 212 -11.38 -22.39 -21.41
CA PRO A 212 -12.77 -22.76 -21.68
C PRO A 212 -13.63 -22.96 -20.43
#